data_AF-A1RRZ0-F1
#
_entry.id   AF-A1RRZ0-F1
#
_cell.length_a   1.000
_cell.length_b   1.000
_cell.length_c   1.000
_cell.angle_alpha   90.00
_cell.angle_beta   90.00
_cell.angle_gamma   90.00
#
_symmetry.space_group_name_H-M   'P 1'
#
loop_
_entity.id
_entity.type
_entity.pdbx_description
1 polymer ?
#
loop_
_entity_poly.entity_id
_entity_poly.type
_entity_poly.pdbx_seq_one_letter_code
_entity_poly.pdbx_strand_id
1 'polypeptide(L)'
;MEDLEDIYTFLLALILIYNNSLVLLGPTAWGTGVGPRRSFIIAVAGQLLGISTSHMSHIHVGTSEFLYIAALYTALSIAKISIPISIVGYAIYSLRPDAVILWLTSPTVSLIVFPLCKLLKRSDIMILPSLFLLMYVFGYNNVALFSRNIPLATLAVVVGTYLGLGFSRWVADLAALRPRTVVAINLATIIGAFIGISFNIPVSFTLVAYSAMLVASLSSSIRLIKIEKFVRAYVGIIIALIAAAIFPALKSLLLSLV
;
A
#
# COMPACT_ATOMS: atom_id res chain seq x y z
N MET A 1 17.66 23.38 0.37
CA MET A 1 16.32 23.06 -0.19
C MET A 1 16.19 21.56 -0.45
N GLU A 2 17.21 20.91 -1.02
CA GLU A 2 17.24 19.44 -1.20
C GLU A 2 17.10 18.68 0.13
N ASP A 3 17.76 19.13 1.21
CA ASP A 3 17.67 18.48 2.53
C ASP A 3 16.24 18.43 3.10
N LEU A 4 15.43 19.45 2.83
CA LEU A 4 14.07 19.56 3.38
C LEU A 4 13.09 18.66 2.61
N GLU A 5 13.26 18.58 1.30
CA GLU A 5 12.51 17.64 0.47
C GLU A 5 12.85 16.18 0.81
N ASP A 6 14.12 15.88 1.07
CA ASP A 6 14.55 14.56 1.54
C ASP A 6 13.85 14.17 2.85
N ILE A 7 13.68 15.12 3.78
CA ILE A 7 12.92 14.91 5.02
C ILE A 7 11.43 14.67 4.73
N TYR A 8 10.81 15.47 3.86
CA TYR A 8 9.39 15.32 3.53
C TYR A 8 9.09 14.00 2.83
N THR A 9 9.90 13.62 1.84
CA THR A 9 9.79 12.34 1.14
C THR A 9 10.02 11.18 2.10
N PHE A 10 11.00 11.26 3.00
CA PHE A 10 11.22 10.30 4.08
C PHE A 10 9.98 10.12 4.97
N LEU A 11 9.39 11.21 5.46
CA LEU A 11 8.22 11.17 6.34
C LEU A 11 7.01 10.56 5.63
N LEU A 12 6.75 10.95 4.38
CA LEU A 12 5.66 10.38 3.58
C LEU A 12 5.91 8.89 3.28
N ALA A 13 7.14 8.50 2.96
CA ALA A 13 7.52 7.10 2.76
C ALA A 13 7.29 6.28 4.04
N LEU A 14 7.73 6.80 5.19
CA LEU A 14 7.56 6.15 6.49
C LEU A 14 6.07 5.88 6.79
N ILE A 15 5.22 6.88 6.62
CA ILE A 15 3.77 6.77 6.84
C ILE A 15 3.14 5.80 5.83
N LEU A 16 3.53 5.88 4.56
CA LEU A 16 3.07 4.99 3.49
C LEU A 16 3.38 3.52 3.81
N ILE A 17 4.62 3.24 4.21
CA ILE A 17 5.09 1.90 4.55
C ILE A 17 4.39 1.41 5.81
N TYR A 18 4.29 2.25 6.85
CA TYR A 18 3.55 1.94 8.07
C TYR A 18 2.12 1.50 7.76
N ASN A 19 1.36 2.32 7.02
CA ASN A 19 -0.05 2.08 6.74
C ASN A 19 -0.26 0.82 5.89
N ASN A 20 0.54 0.62 4.85
CA ASN A 20 0.41 -0.59 4.02
C ASN A 20 0.87 -1.84 4.77
N SER A 21 1.88 -1.74 5.62
CA SER A 21 2.35 -2.88 6.43
C SER A 21 1.29 -3.39 7.40
N LEU A 22 0.38 -2.52 7.89
CA LEU A 22 -0.77 -2.94 8.70
C LEU A 22 -1.64 -3.99 7.99
N VAL A 23 -1.74 -3.90 6.66
CA VAL A 23 -2.65 -4.71 5.84
C VAL A 23 -1.91 -5.85 5.13
N LEU A 24 -0.74 -5.57 4.57
CA LEU A 24 0.01 -6.51 3.74
C LEU A 24 0.74 -7.58 4.57
N LEU A 25 1.25 -7.22 5.75
CA LEU A 25 2.00 -8.16 6.58
C LEU A 25 1.12 -9.00 7.49
N GLY A 26 0.02 -8.41 7.97
CA GLY A 26 -0.86 -9.04 8.96
C GLY A 26 -1.26 -10.47 8.61
N PRO A 27 -1.78 -10.74 7.40
CA PRO A 27 -2.18 -12.08 6.95
C PRO A 27 -1.07 -13.12 7.09
N THR A 28 0.17 -12.78 6.72
CA THR A 28 1.29 -13.71 6.77
C THR A 28 1.87 -13.85 8.18
N ALA A 29 2.07 -12.71 8.86
CA ALA A 29 2.72 -12.70 10.17
C ALA A 29 1.88 -13.37 11.26
N TRP A 30 0.57 -13.16 11.25
CA TRP A 30 -0.35 -13.62 12.30
C TRP A 30 -1.28 -14.74 11.84
N GLY A 31 -1.52 -14.87 10.53
CA GLY A 31 -2.49 -15.85 10.00
C GLY A 31 -1.92 -17.25 9.75
N THR A 32 -0.65 -17.38 9.34
CA THR A 32 -0.10 -18.64 8.80
C THR A 32 0.91 -19.36 9.69
N GLY A 33 1.17 -18.88 10.91
CA GLY A 33 2.16 -19.47 11.83
C GLY A 33 3.62 -19.19 11.50
N VAL A 34 3.93 -18.40 10.45
CA VAL A 34 5.30 -17.97 10.11
C VAL A 34 5.90 -17.08 11.20
N GLY A 35 5.06 -16.26 11.83
CA GLY A 35 5.42 -15.36 12.91
C GLY A 35 6.01 -14.02 12.43
N PRO A 36 5.92 -12.98 13.28
CA PRO A 36 6.24 -11.61 12.90
C PRO A 36 7.72 -11.41 12.51
N ARG A 37 8.66 -12.05 13.22
CA ARG A 37 10.10 -11.86 12.98
C ARG A 37 10.52 -12.28 11.57
N ARG A 38 10.04 -13.44 11.10
CA ARG A 38 10.35 -13.94 9.75
C ARG A 38 9.68 -13.10 8.68
N SER A 39 8.40 -12.74 8.88
CA SER A 39 7.68 -11.85 7.97
C SER A 39 8.35 -10.49 7.83
N PHE A 40 8.84 -9.90 8.92
CA PHE A 40 9.58 -8.64 8.90
C PHE A 40 10.82 -8.70 8.00
N ILE A 41 11.70 -9.67 8.23
CA ILE A 41 12.96 -9.81 7.48
C ILE A 41 12.68 -9.96 5.99
N ILE A 42 11.74 -10.83 5.64
CA ILE A 42 11.35 -11.09 4.25
C ILE A 42 10.72 -9.86 3.61
N ALA A 43 9.88 -9.12 4.35
CA ALA A 43 9.25 -7.90 3.87
C ALA A 43 10.23 -6.76 3.64
N VAL A 44 11.18 -6.56 4.55
CA VAL A 44 12.23 -5.54 4.40
C VAL A 44 13.10 -5.87 3.19
N ALA A 45 13.57 -7.12 3.08
CA ALA A 45 14.38 -7.56 1.95
C ALA A 45 13.66 -7.36 0.60
N GLY A 46 12.38 -7.73 0.52
CA GLY A 46 11.55 -7.52 -0.66
C GLY A 46 11.44 -6.04 -1.02
N GLN A 47 11.06 -5.19 -0.06
CA GLN A 47 10.92 -3.75 -0.29
C GLN A 47 12.20 -3.08 -0.76
N LEU A 48 13.34 -3.36 -0.11
CA LEU A 48 14.63 -2.77 -0.47
C LEU A 48 15.03 -3.17 -1.90
N LEU A 49 14.87 -4.45 -2.25
CA LEU A 49 15.13 -4.92 -3.61
C LEU A 49 14.18 -4.28 -4.64
N GLY A 50 12.91 -4.11 -4.27
CA GLY A 50 11.92 -3.43 -5.10
C GLY A 50 12.31 -1.99 -5.39
N ILE A 51 12.72 -1.25 -4.36
CA ILE A 51 13.21 0.13 -4.48
C ILE A 51 14.44 0.18 -5.37
N SER A 52 15.45 -0.67 -5.14
CA SER A 52 16.71 -0.63 -5.87
C SER A 52 16.61 -1.00 -7.36
N THR A 53 15.53 -1.70 -7.74
CA THR A 53 15.29 -2.13 -9.13
C THR A 53 14.16 -1.35 -9.81
N SER A 54 13.57 -0.37 -9.13
CA SER A 54 12.43 0.38 -9.66
C SER A 54 12.81 1.31 -10.81
N HIS A 55 11.90 1.42 -11.77
CA HIS A 55 11.93 2.43 -12.82
C HIS A 55 10.82 3.48 -12.64
N MET A 56 10.08 3.45 -11.53
CA MET A 56 9.08 4.47 -11.22
C MET A 56 9.76 5.82 -11.04
N SER A 57 9.19 6.87 -11.63
CA SER A 57 9.72 8.24 -11.48
C SER A 57 9.49 8.75 -10.06
N HIS A 58 10.52 9.33 -9.46
CA HIS A 58 10.40 9.96 -8.14
C HIS A 58 9.42 11.14 -8.20
N ILE A 59 8.62 11.25 -7.15
CA ILE A 59 7.69 12.35 -6.95
C ILE A 59 8.45 13.45 -6.21
N HIS A 60 8.45 14.67 -6.76
CA HIS A 60 8.95 15.84 -6.07
C HIS A 60 8.03 16.13 -4.87
N VAL A 61 8.54 16.56 -3.72
CA VAL A 61 7.67 16.93 -2.59
C VAL A 61 8.13 18.26 -2.00
N GLY A 62 7.54 19.35 -2.50
CA GLY A 62 7.71 20.67 -1.92
C GLY A 62 6.96 20.82 -0.58
N THR A 63 7.20 21.94 0.10
CA THR A 63 6.55 22.24 1.40
C THR A 63 5.03 22.27 1.28
N SER A 64 4.48 22.87 0.21
CA SER A 64 3.03 22.92 -0.02
C SER A 64 2.41 21.54 -0.16
N GLU A 65 3.05 20.66 -0.92
CA GLU A 65 2.62 19.29 -1.17
C GLU A 65 2.69 18.47 0.11
N PHE A 66 3.80 18.59 0.85
CA PHE A 66 3.96 17.91 2.13
C PHE A 66 2.88 18.32 3.13
N LEU A 67 2.70 19.64 3.36
CA LEU A 67 1.72 20.14 4.31
C LEU A 67 0.29 19.72 3.93
N TYR A 68 -0.03 19.74 2.64
CA TYR A 68 -1.34 19.32 2.15
C TYR A 68 -1.60 17.83 2.37
N ILE A 69 -0.64 16.97 1.99
CA ILE A 69 -0.75 15.52 2.18
C ILE A 69 -0.77 15.17 3.67
N ALA A 70 0.04 15.83 4.49
CA ALA A 70 0.09 15.62 5.93
C ALA A 70 -1.22 16.03 6.62
N ALA A 71 -1.79 17.19 6.25
CA ALA A 71 -3.08 17.63 6.76
C ALA A 71 -4.21 16.66 6.37
N LEU A 72 -4.22 16.21 5.10
CA LEU A 72 -5.18 15.24 4.62
C LEU A 72 -5.02 13.89 5.33
N TYR A 73 -3.78 13.45 5.55
CA TYR A 73 -3.50 12.23 6.32
C TYR A 73 -4.07 12.34 7.74
N THR A 74 -3.75 13.40 8.47
CA THR A 74 -4.26 13.62 9.83
C THR A 74 -5.78 13.65 9.88
N ALA A 75 -6.43 14.41 8.98
CA ALA A 75 -7.89 14.50 8.92
C ALA A 75 -8.55 13.14 8.65
N LEU A 76 -8.01 12.36 7.70
CA LEU A 76 -8.54 11.04 7.37
C LEU A 76 -8.24 10.01 8.45
N SER A 77 -7.08 10.08 9.11
CA SER A 77 -6.76 9.24 10.27
C SER A 77 -7.75 9.46 11.42
N ILE A 78 -8.16 10.71 11.68
CA ILE A 78 -9.22 11.01 12.67
C ILE A 78 -10.54 10.35 12.26
N ALA A 79 -10.89 10.39 10.98
CA ALA A 79 -12.05 9.71 10.42
C ALA A 79 -11.88 8.18 10.28
N LYS A 80 -10.72 7.62 10.70
CA LYS A 80 -10.35 6.20 10.57
C LYS A 80 -10.36 5.70 9.11
N ILE A 81 -10.05 6.58 8.17
CA ILE A 81 -9.87 6.31 6.75
C ILE A 81 -8.36 6.36 6.44
N SER A 82 -7.84 5.32 5.80
CA SER A 82 -6.43 5.32 5.37
C SER A 82 -6.30 6.11 4.08
N ILE A 83 -5.47 7.16 4.08
CA ILE A 83 -5.13 7.87 2.85
C ILE A 83 -4.19 7.00 1.98
N PRO A 84 -4.45 6.86 0.67
CA PRO A 84 -3.52 6.22 -0.24
C PRO A 84 -2.43 7.23 -0.65
N ILE A 85 -1.38 7.38 0.17
CA ILE A 85 -0.32 8.40 -0.01
C ILE A 85 0.30 8.36 -1.41
N SER A 86 0.60 7.18 -1.95
CA SER A 86 1.18 7.04 -3.30
C SER A 86 0.24 7.54 -4.41
N ILE A 87 -1.07 7.39 -4.23
CA ILE A 87 -2.08 7.85 -5.19
C ILE A 87 -2.26 9.35 -5.08
N VAL A 88 -2.41 9.90 -3.87
CA VAL A 88 -2.53 11.36 -3.67
C VAL A 88 -1.28 12.05 -4.19
N GLY A 89 -0.11 11.55 -3.79
CA GLY A 89 1.18 12.08 -4.23
C GLY A 89 1.28 12.08 -5.74
N TYR A 90 0.96 10.97 -6.41
CA TYR A 90 1.00 10.90 -7.87
C TYR A 90 -0.04 11.79 -8.55
N ALA A 91 -1.29 11.77 -8.06
CA ALA A 91 -2.41 12.47 -8.66
C ALA A 91 -2.26 14.00 -8.57
N ILE A 92 -1.60 14.52 -7.54
CA ILE A 92 -1.27 15.95 -7.42
C ILE A 92 -0.41 16.43 -8.60
N TYR A 93 0.47 15.56 -9.13
CA TYR A 93 1.36 15.90 -10.26
C TYR A 93 0.79 15.50 -11.62
N SER A 94 0.12 14.35 -11.71
CA SER A 94 -0.31 13.77 -12.98
C SER A 94 -1.65 13.04 -12.81
N LEU A 95 -2.73 13.82 -12.71
CA LEU A 95 -4.09 13.29 -12.69
C LEU A 95 -4.53 12.88 -14.10
N ARG A 96 -4.20 11.65 -14.48
CA ARG A 96 -4.54 11.09 -15.80
C ARG A 96 -5.80 10.21 -15.75
N PRO A 97 -6.66 10.21 -16.79
CA PRO A 97 -7.88 9.40 -16.80
C PRO A 97 -7.62 7.89 -16.71
N ASP A 98 -6.57 7.38 -17.33
CA ASP A 98 -6.13 5.99 -17.26
C ASP A 98 -5.76 5.57 -15.82
N ALA A 99 -5.07 6.44 -15.08
CA ALA A 99 -4.76 6.22 -13.67
C ALA A 99 -6.02 6.19 -12.79
N VAL A 100 -6.95 7.12 -13.02
CA VAL A 100 -8.25 7.15 -12.31
C VAL A 100 -9.02 5.86 -12.55
N ILE A 101 -9.15 5.43 -13.81
CA ILE A 101 -9.82 4.17 -14.16
C ILE A 101 -9.15 2.99 -13.45
N LEU A 102 -7.81 2.92 -13.49
CA LEU A 102 -7.06 1.86 -12.83
C LEU A 102 -7.34 1.81 -11.33
N TRP A 103 -7.32 2.93 -10.63
CA TRP A 103 -7.57 2.94 -9.18
C TRP A 103 -8.99 2.55 -8.82
N LEU A 104 -9.99 3.08 -9.53
CA LEU A 104 -11.39 2.79 -9.28
C LEU A 104 -11.78 1.34 -9.64
N THR A 105 -11.11 0.75 -10.63
CA THR A 105 -11.37 -0.63 -11.09
C THR A 105 -10.42 -1.66 -10.49
N SER A 106 -9.36 -1.25 -9.77
CA SER A 106 -8.39 -2.15 -9.13
C SER A 106 -9.01 -3.26 -8.24
N PRO A 107 -10.17 -3.08 -7.57
CA PRO A 107 -10.82 -4.19 -6.86
C PRO A 107 -11.21 -5.38 -7.75
N THR A 108 -11.41 -5.18 -9.05
CA THR A 108 -11.83 -6.27 -9.96
C THR A 108 -10.76 -7.35 -10.11
N VAL A 109 -9.48 -6.99 -10.00
CA VAL A 109 -8.35 -7.93 -10.02
C VAL A 109 -8.47 -8.96 -8.90
N SER A 110 -9.04 -8.56 -7.75
CA SER A 110 -9.23 -9.42 -6.59
C SER A 110 -10.18 -10.60 -6.83
N LEU A 111 -10.99 -10.59 -7.89
CA LEU A 111 -11.83 -11.73 -8.25
C LEU A 111 -11.00 -12.99 -8.58
N ILE A 112 -9.75 -12.83 -9.00
CA ILE A 112 -8.83 -13.95 -9.27
C ILE A 112 -8.52 -14.79 -8.02
N VAL A 113 -8.78 -14.25 -6.83
CA VAL A 113 -8.65 -15.01 -5.57
C VAL A 113 -9.55 -16.24 -5.56
N PHE A 114 -10.73 -16.19 -6.20
CA PHE A 114 -11.68 -17.30 -6.24
C PHE A 114 -11.10 -18.57 -6.90
N PRO A 115 -10.57 -18.53 -8.14
CA PRO A 115 -9.89 -19.68 -8.72
C PRO A 115 -8.57 -20.02 -7.99
N LEU A 116 -7.79 -19.02 -7.54
CA LEU A 116 -6.51 -19.27 -6.87
C LEU A 116 -6.67 -20.07 -5.57
N CYS A 117 -7.70 -19.80 -4.77
CA CYS A 117 -7.96 -20.55 -3.54
C CYS A 117 -8.29 -22.03 -3.80
N LYS A 118 -8.79 -22.38 -4.99
CA LYS A 118 -9.09 -23.77 -5.40
C LYS A 118 -7.85 -24.48 -5.94
N LEU A 119 -6.97 -23.76 -6.65
CA LEU A 119 -5.77 -24.30 -7.29
C LEU A 119 -4.62 -24.51 -6.30
N LEU A 120 -4.47 -23.64 -5.30
CA LEU A 120 -3.35 -23.64 -4.35
C LEU A 120 -3.53 -24.64 -3.20
N LYS A 121 -3.55 -25.94 -3.51
CA LYS A 121 -3.79 -27.01 -2.50
C LYS A 121 -2.62 -27.25 -1.54
N ARG A 122 -1.37 -26.97 -1.94
CA ARG A 122 -0.14 -27.10 -1.12
C ARG A 122 0.66 -25.80 -1.15
N SER A 123 0.23 -24.81 -0.37
CA SER A 123 0.71 -23.43 -0.45
C SER A 123 1.72 -23.04 0.64
N ASP A 124 2.01 -23.91 1.60
CA ASP A 124 2.79 -23.54 2.79
C ASP A 124 4.22 -23.10 2.41
N ILE A 125 4.80 -23.77 1.42
CA ILE A 125 6.12 -23.43 0.85
C ILE A 125 6.09 -22.05 0.16
N MET A 126 4.93 -21.62 -0.33
CA MET A 126 4.75 -20.38 -1.08
C MET A 126 4.42 -19.17 -0.20
N ILE A 127 4.23 -19.34 1.11
CA ILE A 127 3.87 -18.22 2.01
C ILE A 127 4.95 -17.13 1.97
N LEU A 128 6.21 -17.49 2.29
CA LEU A 128 7.31 -16.53 2.32
C LEU A 128 7.69 -16.01 0.92
N PRO A 129 7.78 -16.85 -0.12
CA PRO A 129 8.00 -16.35 -1.49
C PRO A 129 6.92 -15.38 -1.97
N SER A 130 5.64 -15.66 -1.69
CA SER A 130 4.55 -14.75 -2.08
C SER A 130 4.58 -13.44 -1.29
N LEU A 131 4.93 -13.48 0.00
CA LEU A 131 5.14 -12.27 0.80
C LEU A 131 6.33 -11.46 0.26
N PHE A 132 7.46 -12.11 -0.02
CA PHE A 132 8.63 -11.46 -0.58
C PHE A 132 8.27 -10.73 -1.87
N LEU A 133 7.60 -11.42 -2.80
CA LEU A 133 7.20 -10.86 -4.08
C LEU A 133 6.19 -9.71 -3.92
N LEU A 134 5.23 -9.84 -3.00
CA LEU A 134 4.28 -8.77 -2.66
C LEU A 134 5.00 -7.52 -2.17
N MET A 135 5.94 -7.69 -1.23
CA MET A 135 6.67 -6.58 -0.65
C MET A 135 7.70 -6.00 -1.63
N TYR A 136 8.22 -6.82 -2.55
CA TYR A 136 9.02 -6.38 -3.70
C TYR A 136 8.23 -5.46 -4.61
N VAL A 137 7.05 -5.87 -5.10
CA VAL A 137 6.26 -5.01 -5.99
C VAL A 137 5.72 -3.78 -5.26
N PHE A 138 5.49 -3.85 -3.93
CA PHE A 138 5.16 -2.67 -3.11
C PHE A 138 6.33 -1.68 -3.03
N GLY A 139 7.54 -2.19 -2.77
CA GLY A 139 8.77 -1.38 -2.80
C GLY A 139 8.98 -0.72 -4.17
N TYR A 140 8.82 -1.52 -5.23
CA TYR A 140 8.97 -1.08 -6.62
C TYR A 140 7.97 0.01 -7.01
N ASN A 141 6.68 -0.21 -6.76
CA ASN A 141 5.61 0.63 -7.31
C ASN A 141 5.28 1.84 -6.43
N ASN A 142 5.36 1.71 -5.11
CA ASN A 142 4.90 2.74 -4.18
C ASN A 142 6.06 3.40 -3.43
N VAL A 143 6.95 2.63 -2.82
CA VAL A 143 8.02 3.20 -1.98
C VAL A 143 9.06 3.93 -2.83
N ALA A 144 9.37 3.40 -4.02
CA ALA A 144 10.32 4.01 -4.94
C ALA A 144 9.96 5.45 -5.34
N LEU A 145 8.67 5.82 -5.32
CA LEU A 145 8.22 7.18 -5.61
C LEU A 145 8.82 8.22 -4.66
N PHE A 146 9.15 7.81 -3.43
CA PHE A 146 9.63 8.68 -2.36
C PHE A 146 11.09 8.39 -1.97
N SER A 147 11.81 7.56 -2.72
CA SER A 147 13.14 7.06 -2.34
C SER A 147 14.28 7.79 -3.05
N ARG A 148 14.30 9.14 -2.98
CA ARG A 148 15.39 9.93 -3.58
C ARG A 148 16.72 9.73 -2.85
N ASN A 149 16.67 9.61 -1.52
CA ASN A 149 17.80 9.39 -0.65
C ASN A 149 17.81 7.94 -0.12
N ILE A 150 18.78 7.12 -0.58
CA ILE A 150 18.82 5.68 -0.29
C ILE A 150 18.94 5.39 1.23
N PRO A 151 19.83 6.04 2.00
CA PRO A 151 19.86 5.88 3.45
C PRO A 151 18.51 6.15 4.13
N LEU A 152 17.85 7.27 3.81
CA LEU A 152 16.56 7.63 4.39
C LEU A 152 15.46 6.66 3.96
N ALA A 153 15.43 6.24 2.70
CA ALA A 153 14.48 5.24 2.22
C ALA A 153 14.66 3.90 2.94
N THR A 154 15.90 3.48 3.18
CA THR A 154 16.21 2.26 3.93
C THR A 154 15.70 2.36 5.37
N LEU A 155 15.94 3.51 6.02
CA LEU A 155 15.44 3.77 7.36
C LEU A 155 13.90 3.76 7.40
N ALA A 156 13.24 4.40 6.43
CA ALA A 156 11.79 4.41 6.30
C ALA A 156 11.23 2.99 6.15
N VAL A 157 11.87 2.15 5.31
CA VAL A 157 11.48 0.74 5.14
C VAL A 157 11.60 0.00 6.46
N VAL A 158 12.75 0.06 7.13
CA VAL A 158 12.97 -0.69 8.38
C VAL A 158 11.99 -0.24 9.47
N VAL A 159 11.91 1.06 9.74
CA VAL A 159 11.10 1.61 10.82
C VAL A 159 9.61 1.49 10.51
N GLY A 160 9.18 1.87 9.30
CA GLY A 160 7.79 1.81 8.89
C GLY A 160 7.26 0.37 8.88
N THR A 161 8.05 -0.58 8.38
CA THR A 161 7.68 -2.01 8.37
C THR A 161 7.59 -2.54 9.80
N TYR A 162 8.53 -2.17 10.67
CA TYR A 162 8.54 -2.61 12.07
C TYR A 162 7.31 -2.11 12.83
N LEU A 163 7.03 -0.80 12.74
CA LEU A 163 5.87 -0.18 13.37
C LEU A 163 4.56 -0.76 12.81
N GLY A 164 4.42 -0.83 11.49
CA GLY A 164 3.21 -1.35 10.85
C GLY A 164 2.97 -2.83 11.20
N LEU A 165 4.02 -3.65 11.24
CA LEU A 165 3.90 -5.03 11.68
C LEU A 165 3.41 -5.15 13.13
N GLY A 166 3.94 -4.34 14.04
CA GLY A 166 3.54 -4.36 15.46
C GLY A 166 2.05 -4.10 15.66
N PHE A 167 1.47 -3.21 14.87
CA PHE A 167 0.04 -2.85 14.94
C PHE A 167 -0.87 -3.66 14.00
N SER A 168 -0.32 -4.37 13.01
CA SER A 168 -1.09 -5.13 12.02
C SER A 168 -2.01 -6.19 12.63
N ARG A 169 -1.66 -6.75 13.80
CA ARG A 169 -2.49 -7.71 14.55
C ARG A 169 -3.87 -7.16 14.91
N TRP A 170 -3.95 -5.86 15.21
CA TRP A 170 -5.19 -5.20 15.64
C TRP A 170 -6.05 -4.75 14.46
N VAL A 171 -5.39 -4.41 13.34
CA VAL A 171 -6.08 -3.96 12.12
C VAL A 171 -6.62 -5.14 11.33
N ALA A 172 -5.93 -6.28 11.36
CA ALA A 172 -6.39 -7.49 10.72
C ALA A 172 -7.04 -8.36 11.80
N ASP A 173 -8.39 -8.36 11.87
CA ASP A 173 -9.19 -9.26 12.72
C ASP A 173 -9.06 -10.70 12.19
N LEU A 174 -7.84 -11.23 12.18
CA LEU A 174 -7.47 -12.46 11.49
C LEU A 174 -7.82 -13.63 12.39
N ALA A 175 -8.96 -14.27 12.10
CA ALA A 175 -9.06 -15.70 12.32
C ALA A 175 -7.95 -16.38 11.48
N ALA A 176 -7.24 -17.36 12.06
CA ALA A 176 -6.10 -18.04 11.44
C ALA A 176 -6.34 -18.32 9.94
N LEU A 177 -5.74 -17.48 9.10
CA LEU A 177 -5.89 -17.57 7.66
C LEU A 177 -5.20 -18.83 7.18
N ARG A 178 -5.92 -19.67 6.43
CA ARG A 178 -5.30 -20.81 5.78
C ARG A 178 -4.17 -20.30 4.87
N PRO A 179 -2.98 -20.91 4.87
CA PRO A 179 -1.86 -20.54 4.01
C PRO A 179 -2.23 -20.27 2.55
N ARG A 180 -3.10 -21.11 1.98
CA ARG A 180 -3.57 -20.96 0.58
C ARG A 180 -4.29 -19.65 0.33
N THR A 181 -5.03 -19.17 1.32
CA THR A 181 -5.79 -17.93 1.24
C THR A 181 -4.85 -16.73 1.30
N VAL A 182 -3.82 -16.78 2.17
CA VAL A 182 -2.78 -15.74 2.22
C VAL A 182 -2.01 -15.66 0.91
N VAL A 183 -1.57 -16.80 0.38
CA VAL A 183 -0.86 -16.84 -0.91
C VAL A 183 -1.76 -16.31 -2.03
N ALA A 184 -3.04 -16.69 -2.07
CA ALA A 184 -3.99 -16.18 -3.08
C ALA A 184 -4.18 -14.65 -2.98
N ILE A 185 -4.30 -14.09 -1.77
CA ILE A 185 -4.40 -12.64 -1.55
C ILE A 185 -3.13 -11.93 -2.01
N ASN A 186 -1.95 -12.46 -1.64
CA ASN A 186 -0.67 -11.92 -2.06
C ASN A 186 -0.56 -11.90 -3.58
N LEU A 187 -0.86 -13.02 -4.25
CA LEU A 187 -0.80 -13.14 -5.71
C LEU A 187 -1.79 -12.21 -6.41
N ALA A 188 -3.03 -12.07 -5.92
CA ALA A 188 -3.98 -11.13 -6.50
C ALA A 188 -3.48 -9.67 -6.38
N THR A 189 -2.88 -9.33 -5.24
CA THR A 189 -2.30 -8.00 -5.02
C THR A 189 -1.08 -7.77 -5.91
N ILE A 190 -0.23 -8.80 -6.08
CA ILE A 190 0.91 -8.78 -6.99
C ILE A 190 0.46 -8.54 -8.44
N ILE A 191 -0.57 -9.24 -8.90
CA ILE A 191 -1.13 -9.06 -10.25
C ILE A 191 -1.63 -7.63 -10.43
N GLY A 192 -2.36 -7.08 -9.44
CA GLY A 192 -2.81 -5.69 -9.48
C GLY A 192 -1.65 -4.70 -9.56
N ALA A 193 -0.59 -4.94 -8.79
CA ALA A 193 0.63 -4.13 -8.84
C ALA A 193 1.34 -4.22 -10.18
N PHE A 194 1.45 -5.40 -10.79
CA PHE A 194 2.06 -5.57 -12.11
C PHE A 194 1.31 -4.77 -13.19
N ILE A 195 -0.03 -4.77 -13.16
CA ILE A 195 -0.82 -3.93 -14.07
C ILE A 195 -0.44 -2.46 -13.90
N GLY A 196 -0.38 -1.94 -12.67
CA GLY A 196 0.05 -0.56 -12.42
C GLY A 196 1.48 -0.27 -12.88
N ILE A 197 2.42 -1.16 -12.57
CA ILE A 197 3.83 -1.05 -12.99
C ILE A 197 3.95 -0.98 -14.52
N SER A 198 3.22 -1.81 -15.26
CA SER A 198 3.23 -1.80 -16.73
C SER A 198 2.79 -0.47 -17.34
N PHE A 199 1.97 0.32 -16.64
CA PHE A 199 1.54 1.66 -17.07
C PHE A 199 2.26 2.81 -16.34
N ASN A 200 3.27 2.50 -15.52
CA ASN A 200 3.96 3.46 -14.65
C ASN A 200 2.98 4.26 -13.76
N ILE A 201 1.99 3.56 -13.20
CA ILE A 201 0.94 4.10 -12.32
C ILE A 201 1.04 3.40 -10.96
N PRO A 202 1.14 4.15 -9.85
CA PRO A 202 1.14 3.54 -8.53
C PRO A 202 -0.22 2.95 -8.18
N VAL A 203 -0.28 1.85 -7.44
CA VAL A 203 -1.54 1.20 -7.07
C VAL A 203 -1.85 1.34 -5.59
N SER A 204 -3.13 1.23 -5.24
CA SER A 204 -3.55 1.10 -3.84
C SER A 204 -3.45 -0.35 -3.40
N PHE A 205 -2.29 -0.72 -2.87
CA PHE A 205 -2.08 -2.04 -2.26
C PHE A 205 -3.09 -2.34 -1.16
N THR A 206 -3.44 -1.33 -0.36
CA THR A 206 -4.45 -1.46 0.69
C THR A 206 -5.83 -1.78 0.12
N LEU A 207 -6.26 -1.11 -0.95
CA LEU A 207 -7.56 -1.38 -1.56
C LEU A 207 -7.59 -2.77 -2.20
N VAL A 208 -6.57 -3.14 -2.98
CA VAL A 208 -6.51 -4.45 -3.64
C VAL A 208 -6.43 -5.58 -2.61
N ALA A 209 -5.63 -5.41 -1.55
CA ALA A 209 -5.52 -6.40 -0.47
C ALA A 209 -6.86 -6.58 0.26
N TYR A 210 -7.54 -5.50 0.67
CA TYR A 210 -8.86 -5.62 1.30
C TYR A 210 -9.90 -6.21 0.37
N SER A 211 -9.87 -5.89 -0.92
CA SER A 211 -10.76 -6.47 -1.93
C SER A 211 -10.51 -7.97 -2.09
N ALA A 212 -9.25 -8.39 -2.18
CA ALA A 212 -8.84 -9.80 -2.27
C ALA A 212 -9.26 -10.60 -1.04
N MET A 213 -9.11 -9.97 0.12
CA MET A 213 -9.40 -10.55 1.43
C MET A 213 -10.93 -10.61 1.66
N LEU A 214 -11.72 -9.69 1.07
CA LEU A 214 -13.19 -9.77 0.98
C LEU A 214 -13.65 -10.91 0.06
N VAL A 215 -13.09 -11.04 -1.14
CA VAL A 215 -13.39 -12.15 -2.06
C VAL A 215 -13.03 -13.51 -1.43
N ALA A 216 -11.89 -13.60 -0.76
CA ALA A 216 -11.49 -14.79 -0.01
C ALA A 216 -12.51 -15.18 1.07
N SER A 217 -13.05 -14.18 1.79
CA SER A 217 -14.04 -14.39 2.84
C SER A 217 -15.32 -15.05 2.30
N LEU A 218 -15.80 -14.56 1.14
CA LEU A 218 -16.97 -15.10 0.44
C LEU A 218 -16.71 -16.49 -0.12
N SER A 219 -15.52 -16.72 -0.69
CA SER A 219 -15.16 -18.00 -1.30
C SER A 219 -14.96 -19.12 -0.28
N SER A 220 -14.40 -18.82 0.89
CA SER A 220 -14.02 -19.81 1.89
C SER A 220 -14.94 -19.87 3.11
N SER A 221 -16.05 -19.10 3.11
CA SER A 221 -16.95 -18.95 4.28
C SER A 221 -16.21 -18.56 5.57
N ILE A 222 -15.14 -17.79 5.44
CA ILE A 222 -14.35 -17.32 6.58
C ILE A 222 -14.87 -15.92 6.93
N ARG A 223 -15.12 -15.65 8.22
CA ARG A 223 -15.52 -14.33 8.73
C ARG A 223 -14.31 -13.37 8.76
N LEU A 224 -13.78 -13.06 7.58
CA LEU A 224 -12.43 -12.50 7.43
C LEU A 224 -12.39 -10.97 7.41
N ILE A 225 -13.43 -10.30 6.92
CA ILE A 225 -13.42 -8.85 6.74
C ILE A 225 -14.79 -8.24 7.03
N LYS A 226 -14.79 -7.18 7.83
CA LYS A 226 -15.90 -6.22 7.86
C LYS A 226 -15.85 -5.44 6.55
N ILE A 227 -16.91 -5.52 5.74
CA ILE A 227 -17.06 -4.80 4.46
C ILE A 227 -16.70 -3.31 4.58
N GLU A 228 -16.91 -2.75 5.77
CA GLU A 228 -16.46 -1.43 6.21
C GLU A 228 -14.99 -1.09 5.86
N LYS A 229 -14.05 -2.03 6.04
CA LYS A 229 -12.62 -1.79 5.74
C LYS A 229 -12.38 -1.59 4.23
N PHE A 230 -13.08 -2.38 3.40
CA PHE A 230 -13.08 -2.19 1.95
C PHE A 230 -13.71 -0.85 1.57
N VAL A 231 -14.90 -0.54 2.10
CA VAL A 231 -15.61 0.73 1.81
C VAL A 231 -14.75 1.93 2.19
N ARG A 232 -14.12 1.92 3.36
CA ARG A 232 -13.22 3.00 3.79
C ARG A 232 -12.00 3.14 2.89
N ALA A 233 -11.40 2.02 2.46
CA ALA A 233 -10.28 2.07 1.52
C ALA A 233 -10.71 2.65 0.16
N TYR A 234 -11.90 2.28 -0.33
CA TYR A 234 -12.44 2.79 -1.60
C TYR A 234 -12.78 4.28 -1.51
N VAL A 235 -13.44 4.70 -0.42
CA VAL A 235 -13.70 6.11 -0.12
C VAL A 235 -12.40 6.89 -0.01
N GLY A 236 -11.34 6.31 0.56
CA GLY A 236 -10.00 6.91 0.60
C GLY A 236 -9.44 7.23 -0.79
N ILE A 237 -9.70 6.38 -1.80
CA ILE A 237 -9.34 6.66 -3.20
C ILE A 237 -10.15 7.83 -3.76
N ILE A 238 -11.47 7.85 -3.53
CA ILE A 238 -12.33 8.93 -4.00
C ILE A 238 -11.89 10.26 -3.39
N ILE A 239 -11.65 10.30 -2.08
CA ILE A 239 -11.18 11.51 -1.39
C ILE A 239 -9.79 11.92 -1.92
N ALA A 240 -8.88 10.97 -2.15
CA ALA A 240 -7.57 11.24 -2.73
C ALA A 240 -7.67 11.92 -4.11
N LEU A 241 -8.59 11.44 -4.96
CA LEU A 241 -8.85 12.00 -6.28
C LEU A 241 -9.43 13.41 -6.20
N ILE A 242 -10.42 13.63 -5.33
CA ILE A 242 -11.02 14.95 -5.11
C ILE A 242 -9.97 15.93 -4.57
N ALA A 243 -9.18 15.50 -3.58
CA ALA A 243 -8.11 16.29 -3.00
C ALA A 243 -7.07 16.70 -4.05
N ALA A 244 -6.60 15.75 -4.86
CA ALA A 244 -5.67 16.03 -5.93
C ALA A 244 -6.24 17.02 -6.97
N ALA A 245 -7.52 16.90 -7.32
CA ALA A 245 -8.18 17.82 -8.26
C ALA A 245 -8.30 19.25 -7.72
N ILE A 246 -8.46 19.43 -6.41
CA ILE A 246 -8.61 20.75 -5.77
C ILE A 246 -7.24 21.36 -5.41
N PHE A 247 -6.20 20.55 -5.24
CA PHE A 247 -4.87 21.00 -4.82
C PHE A 247 -4.30 22.17 -5.65
N PRO A 248 -4.39 22.21 -7.00
CA PRO A 248 -3.90 23.36 -7.77
C PRO A 248 -4.48 24.71 -7.34
N ALA A 249 -5.76 24.74 -6.96
CA ALA A 249 -6.42 25.95 -6.48
C ALA A 249 -5.98 26.33 -5.05
N LEU A 250 -5.61 25.36 -4.22
CA LEU A 250 -5.16 25.58 -2.84
C LEU A 250 -3.66 25.87 -2.74
N LYS A 251 -2.86 25.44 -3.71
CA LYS A 251 -1.41 25.59 -3.72
C LYS A 251 -1.00 27.06 -3.61
N SER A 252 -1.70 27.97 -4.29
CA SER A 252 -1.45 29.42 -4.20
C SER A 252 -1.67 29.98 -2.79
N LEU A 253 -2.65 29.48 -2.06
CA LEU A 253 -2.94 29.88 -0.68
C LEU A 253 -1.93 29.30 0.32
N LEU A 254 -1.44 28.09 0.07
CA LEU A 254 -0.40 27.46 0.90
C LEU A 254 0.96 28.14 0.74
N LEU A 255 1.28 28.58 -0.48
CA LEU A 255 2.50 29.33 -0.76
C LEU A 255 2.55 30.72 -0.10
N SER A 256 1.40 31.31 0.25
CA SER A 256 1.38 32.60 0.98
C SER A 256 1.48 32.46 2.49
N LEU A 257 1.45 31.23 3.02
CA LEU A 257 1.55 30.92 4.45
C LEU A 257 2.95 30.43 4.88
N VAL A 258 3.85 30.20 3.92
CA VAL A 258 5.22 29.71 4.08
C VAL A 258 6.19 30.78 3.61
#